data_AF-A0A1S1Z1T1-F1
#
_entry.id   AF-A0A1S1Z1T1-F1
#
_cell.length_a   1.000
_cell.length_b   1.000
_cell.length_c   1.000
_cell.angle_alpha   90.00
_cell.angle_beta   90.00
_cell.angle_gamma   90.00
#
_symmetry.space_group_name_H-M   'P 1'
#
loop_
_entity.id
_entity.type
_entity.pdbx_description
1 polymer ?
#
loop_
_entity_poly.entity_id
_entity_poly.type
_entity_poly.pdbx_seq_one_letter_code
_entity_poly.pdbx_strand_id
1 'polypeptide(L)'
;MKKYITTLLILMLTITAYGQRGPRFFMKGPQELPSELVEELQFDDTETKKVNKAFMKFQEDVMTMMMLAKEEGEVDREEMKKESDKLKLKHLEKTKGLLDDQKYEQYKAFVLMEMREQQQYILELKLRLTPDQKEKYDAITASSKATFTQLREQFEGDREGMREAMQKVQKQQMMMLSSVLTEEQMTIYKESMQQRRGRRQ
;
A
#
# COMPACT_ATOMS: atom_id res chain seq x y z
N MET A 1 -39.25 -2.14 17.93
CA MET A 1 -39.29 -1.95 16.46
C MET A 1 -39.75 -0.52 16.14
N LYS A 2 -39.07 0.16 15.20
CA LYS A 2 -39.31 1.53 14.68
C LYS A 2 -38.55 2.70 15.36
N LYS A 3 -37.21 2.77 15.23
CA LYS A 3 -36.43 4.04 15.28
C LYS A 3 -35.07 3.96 14.52
N TYR A 4 -35.01 3.36 13.32
CA TYR A 4 -33.75 3.23 12.57
C TYR A 4 -33.86 3.43 11.03
N ILE A 5 -34.82 4.19 10.50
CA ILE A 5 -35.01 4.28 9.03
C ILE A 5 -35.06 5.72 8.46
N THR A 6 -35.02 6.77 9.27
CA THR A 6 -35.16 8.15 8.76
C THR A 6 -33.95 9.02 9.01
N THR A 7 -32.79 8.59 8.52
CA THR A 7 -31.63 9.49 8.31
C THR A 7 -30.80 9.01 7.11
N LEU A 8 -31.47 8.63 6.02
CA LEU A 8 -30.85 8.09 4.81
C LEU A 8 -31.18 8.93 3.56
N LEU A 9 -31.60 10.19 3.72
CA LEU A 9 -32.11 11.00 2.60
C LEU A 9 -31.80 12.51 2.66
N ILE A 10 -30.80 12.95 3.44
CA ILE A 10 -30.28 14.34 3.41
C ILE A 10 -28.74 14.33 3.40
N LEU A 11 -28.14 13.52 2.54
CA LEU A 11 -26.68 13.53 2.33
C LEU A 11 -26.32 13.29 0.85
N MET A 12 -27.17 13.80 -0.04
CA MET A 12 -27.00 13.74 -1.51
C MET A 12 -26.85 15.14 -2.15
N LEU A 13 -26.65 16.21 -1.36
CA LEU A 13 -26.62 17.59 -1.90
C LEU A 13 -25.58 18.54 -1.25
N THR A 14 -24.40 18.07 -0.84
CA THR A 14 -23.31 18.96 -0.36
C THR A 14 -21.89 18.55 -0.81
N ILE A 15 -21.71 17.94 -1.98
CA ILE A 15 -20.37 17.60 -2.53
C ILE A 15 -19.82 18.68 -3.50
N THR A 16 -20.21 19.95 -3.39
CA THR A 16 -19.68 21.01 -4.29
C THR A 16 -18.92 22.16 -3.61
N ALA A 17 -18.61 22.09 -2.32
CA ALA A 17 -17.94 23.23 -1.67
C ALA A 17 -16.98 22.92 -0.50
N TYR A 18 -16.17 21.86 -0.59
CA TYR A 18 -15.00 21.69 0.30
C TYR A 18 -13.73 21.37 -0.49
N GLY A 19 -13.49 22.16 -1.54
CA GLY A 19 -12.16 22.28 -2.13
C GLY A 19 -11.36 23.32 -1.35
N GLN A 20 -10.46 22.87 -0.48
CA GLN A 20 -9.13 23.44 -0.19
C GLN A 20 -8.72 23.18 1.28
N ARG A 21 -7.61 22.45 1.43
CA ARG A 21 -6.87 22.11 2.68
C ARG A 21 -7.29 20.86 3.46
N GLY A 22 -7.66 19.79 2.77
CA GLY A 22 -7.51 18.43 3.31
C GLY A 22 -6.03 17.97 3.28
N PRO A 23 -5.57 17.11 4.20
CA PRO A 23 -4.21 16.58 4.19
C PRO A 23 -3.93 15.85 2.86
N ARG A 24 -2.77 16.14 2.25
CA ARG A 24 -2.32 15.65 0.92
C ARG A 24 -2.23 14.12 0.77
N PHE A 25 -2.59 13.35 1.79
CA PHE A 25 -2.59 11.88 1.78
C PHE A 25 -3.56 11.28 0.76
N PHE A 26 -4.62 12.00 0.36
CA PHE A 26 -5.68 11.50 -0.53
C PHE A 26 -5.58 12.00 -2.00
N MET A 27 -4.44 12.58 -2.42
CA MET A 27 -4.33 13.24 -3.73
C MET A 27 -4.33 12.33 -4.96
N LYS A 28 -4.34 11.00 -4.79
CA LYS A 28 -4.62 10.08 -5.88
C LYS A 28 -5.83 9.27 -5.43
N GLY A 29 -6.98 9.50 -6.06
CA GLY A 29 -8.19 8.73 -5.80
C GLY A 29 -7.98 7.24 -6.14
N PRO A 30 -9.06 6.45 -6.18
CA PRO A 30 -8.97 5.05 -6.59
C PRO A 30 -8.16 4.89 -7.88
N GLN A 31 -7.21 3.97 -7.85
CA GLN A 31 -6.30 3.65 -8.94
C GLN A 31 -6.55 2.21 -9.40
N GLU A 32 -6.24 1.96 -10.66
CA GLU A 32 -6.20 0.61 -11.20
C GLU A 32 -5.13 -0.24 -10.48
N LEU A 33 -5.16 -1.56 -10.72
CA LEU A 33 -4.11 -2.43 -10.24
C LEU A 33 -2.74 -1.99 -10.81
N PRO A 34 -1.66 -2.14 -10.04
CA PRO A 34 -0.32 -1.93 -10.56
C PRO A 34 -0.08 -2.79 -11.80
N SER A 35 0.45 -2.19 -12.86
CA SER A 35 0.73 -2.88 -14.13
C SER A 35 1.62 -4.11 -13.94
N GLU A 36 2.57 -4.02 -13.01
CA GLU A 36 3.49 -5.11 -12.67
C GLU A 36 2.75 -6.32 -12.12
N LEU A 37 1.68 -6.11 -11.33
CA LEU A 37 0.86 -7.21 -10.82
C LEU A 37 -0.01 -7.82 -11.92
N VAL A 38 -0.56 -6.99 -12.81
CA VAL A 38 -1.36 -7.45 -13.96
C VAL A 38 -0.51 -8.32 -14.89
N GLU A 39 0.74 -7.93 -15.14
CA GLU A 39 1.72 -8.69 -15.92
C GLU A 39 2.09 -10.01 -15.23
N GLU A 40 2.41 -9.98 -13.93
CA GLU A 40 2.77 -11.17 -13.14
C GLU A 40 1.65 -12.21 -13.11
N LEU A 41 0.41 -11.76 -12.93
CA LEU A 41 -0.76 -12.65 -12.88
C LEU A 41 -1.31 -13.01 -14.27
N GLN A 42 -0.71 -12.47 -15.34
CA GLN A 42 -1.10 -12.73 -16.72
C GLN A 42 -2.59 -12.52 -16.97
N PHE A 43 -3.14 -11.41 -16.48
CA PHE A 43 -4.54 -11.08 -16.72
C PHE A 43 -4.75 -10.74 -18.20
N ASP A 44 -5.81 -11.28 -18.80
CA ASP A 44 -6.26 -10.82 -20.11
C ASP A 44 -6.95 -9.44 -20.03
N ASP A 45 -7.25 -8.82 -21.17
CA ASP A 45 -7.89 -7.50 -21.24
C ASP A 45 -9.26 -7.46 -20.53
N THR A 46 -10.01 -8.56 -20.57
CA THR A 46 -11.34 -8.66 -19.98
C THR A 46 -11.24 -8.83 -18.47
N GLU A 47 -10.37 -9.71 -18.00
CA GLU A 47 -10.01 -9.90 -16.59
C GLU A 47 -9.52 -8.58 -16.00
N THR A 48 -8.55 -7.94 -16.64
CA THR A 48 -7.96 -6.65 -16.23
C THR A 48 -9.04 -5.59 -16.03
N LYS A 49 -9.93 -5.39 -17.02
CA LYS A 49 -11.03 -4.41 -16.93
C LYS A 49 -11.98 -4.71 -15.77
N LYS A 50 -12.40 -5.97 -15.61
CA LYS A 50 -13.37 -6.36 -14.57
C LYS A 50 -12.76 -6.24 -13.18
N VAL A 51 -11.53 -6.73 -13.00
CA VAL A 51 -10.83 -6.69 -11.71
C VAL A 51 -10.43 -5.26 -11.35
N ASN A 52 -9.95 -4.44 -12.29
CA ASN A 52 -9.67 -3.01 -12.05
C ASN A 52 -10.91 -2.26 -11.57
N LYS A 53 -12.06 -2.48 -12.22
CA LYS A 53 -13.32 -1.87 -11.80
C LYS A 53 -13.69 -2.27 -10.36
N ALA A 54 -13.56 -3.55 -10.02
CA ALA A 54 -13.82 -4.04 -8.67
C ALA A 54 -12.83 -3.47 -7.65
N PHE A 55 -11.54 -3.44 -7.99
CA PHE A 55 -10.45 -2.98 -7.13
C PHE A 55 -10.54 -1.47 -6.84
N MET A 56 -10.81 -0.65 -7.85
CA MET A 56 -11.06 0.79 -7.65
C MET A 56 -12.28 1.02 -6.74
N LYS A 57 -13.34 0.23 -6.89
CA LYS A 57 -14.50 0.33 -6.00
C LYS A 57 -14.14 -0.05 -4.56
N PHE A 58 -13.34 -1.09 -4.37
CA PHE A 58 -12.82 -1.46 -3.06
C PHE A 58 -12.00 -0.33 -2.43
N GLN A 59 -11.09 0.31 -3.19
CA GLN A 59 -10.32 1.45 -2.71
C GLN A 59 -11.19 2.65 -2.35
N GLU A 60 -12.23 2.93 -3.14
CA GLU A 60 -13.21 3.97 -2.84
C GLU A 60 -13.95 3.67 -1.53
N ASP A 61 -14.40 2.44 -1.34
CA ASP A 61 -15.11 2.03 -0.11
C ASP A 61 -14.18 2.17 1.12
N VAL A 62 -12.90 1.81 0.99
CA VAL A 62 -11.89 2.01 2.05
C VAL A 62 -11.66 3.49 2.33
N MET A 63 -11.54 4.32 1.29
CA MET A 63 -11.37 5.77 1.44
C MET A 63 -12.58 6.40 2.16
N THR A 64 -13.79 6.05 1.75
CA THR A 64 -15.03 6.55 2.38
C THR A 64 -15.10 6.16 3.85
N MET A 65 -14.81 4.89 4.17
CA MET A 65 -14.71 4.44 5.56
C MET A 65 -13.71 5.29 6.37
N MET A 66 -12.51 5.55 5.82
CA MET A 66 -11.51 6.40 6.50
C MET A 66 -11.94 7.86 6.65
N MET A 67 -12.66 8.43 5.68
CA MET A 67 -13.17 9.80 5.77
C MET A 67 -14.23 9.93 6.86
N LEU A 68 -15.20 9.02 6.88
CA LEU A 68 -16.28 9.01 7.88
C LEU A 68 -15.72 8.85 9.29
N ALA A 69 -14.82 7.89 9.50
CA ALA A 69 -14.17 7.69 10.80
C ALA A 69 -13.43 8.94 11.28
N LYS A 70 -12.81 9.69 10.36
CA LYS A 70 -12.13 10.95 10.70
C LYS A 70 -13.12 12.06 11.08
N GLU A 71 -14.28 12.12 10.45
CA GLU A 71 -15.34 13.09 10.80
C GLU A 71 -15.91 12.83 12.20
N GLU A 72 -15.94 11.57 12.64
CA GLU A 72 -16.42 11.15 13.96
C GLU A 72 -15.41 11.39 15.10
N GLY A 73 -14.16 11.77 14.79
CA GLY A 73 -13.19 12.31 15.73
C GLY A 73 -12.22 11.28 16.32
N GLU A 74 -12.72 10.27 17.03
CA GLU A 74 -11.88 9.19 17.58
C GLU A 74 -11.96 7.93 16.72
N VAL A 75 -10.81 7.56 16.16
CA VAL A 75 -10.69 6.38 15.30
C VAL A 75 -10.01 5.25 16.07
N ASP A 76 -10.79 4.27 16.54
CA ASP A 76 -10.24 3.02 17.05
C ASP A 76 -9.55 2.27 15.89
N ARG A 77 -8.23 2.07 16.03
CA ARG A 77 -7.41 1.40 15.02
C ARG A 77 -7.79 -0.06 14.84
N GLU A 78 -8.20 -0.75 15.90
CA GLU A 78 -8.61 -2.15 15.81
C GLU A 78 -9.94 -2.29 15.08
N GLU A 79 -10.88 -1.39 15.37
CA GLU A 79 -12.17 -1.36 14.68
C GLU A 79 -11.99 -1.04 13.20
N MET A 80 -11.19 -0.02 12.86
CA MET A 80 -10.87 0.30 11.47
C MET A 80 -10.20 -0.85 10.73
N LYS A 81 -9.32 -1.59 11.41
CA LYS A 81 -8.69 -2.77 10.82
C LYS A 81 -9.75 -3.83 10.52
N LYS A 82 -10.65 -4.13 11.46
CA LYS A 82 -11.75 -5.09 11.26
C LYS A 82 -12.66 -4.69 10.11
N GLU A 83 -13.04 -3.43 10.01
CA GLU A 83 -13.87 -2.93 8.91
C GLU A 83 -13.12 -2.99 7.56
N SER A 84 -11.84 -2.62 7.54
CA SER A 84 -10.99 -2.76 6.35
C SER A 84 -10.88 -4.23 5.90
N ASP A 85 -10.70 -5.16 6.83
CA ASP A 85 -10.61 -6.59 6.53
C ASP A 85 -11.94 -7.15 6.01
N LYS A 86 -13.09 -6.68 6.54
CA LYS A 86 -14.41 -6.99 5.96
C LYS A 86 -14.55 -6.50 4.52
N LEU A 87 -14.07 -5.29 4.23
CA LEU A 87 -14.08 -4.75 2.87
C LEU A 87 -13.19 -5.57 1.93
N LYS A 88 -12.01 -6.01 2.39
CA LYS A 88 -11.14 -6.93 1.63
C LYS A 88 -11.86 -8.24 1.32
N LEU A 89 -12.49 -8.87 2.30
CA LEU A 89 -13.21 -10.14 2.10
C LEU A 89 -14.37 -9.97 1.11
N LYS A 90 -15.18 -8.92 1.27
CA LYS A 90 -16.27 -8.60 0.33
C LYS A 90 -15.76 -8.37 -1.10
N HIS A 91 -14.60 -7.74 -1.25
CA HIS A 91 -13.95 -7.56 -2.55
C HIS A 91 -13.47 -8.90 -3.13
N LEU A 92 -12.88 -9.76 -2.31
CA LEU A 92 -12.44 -11.09 -2.71
C LEU A 92 -13.58 -12.02 -3.13
N GLU A 93 -14.74 -11.92 -2.49
CA GLU A 93 -15.94 -12.65 -2.91
C GLU A 93 -16.40 -12.22 -4.31
N LYS A 94 -16.40 -10.91 -4.59
CA LYS A 94 -16.78 -10.37 -5.90
C LYS A 94 -15.82 -10.75 -7.02
N THR A 95 -14.53 -10.91 -6.70
CA THR A 95 -13.48 -11.19 -7.69
C THR A 95 -13.28 -12.69 -7.95
N LYS A 96 -13.80 -13.57 -7.10
CA LYS A 96 -13.68 -15.03 -7.25
C LYS A 96 -14.20 -15.58 -8.57
N GLY A 97 -15.27 -15.03 -9.11
CA GLY A 97 -15.84 -15.43 -10.40
C GLY A 97 -15.24 -14.71 -11.62
N LEU A 98 -14.22 -13.87 -11.41
CA LEU A 98 -13.61 -13.07 -12.48
C LEU A 98 -12.28 -13.63 -12.97
N LEU A 99 -11.68 -14.54 -12.21
CA LEU A 99 -10.36 -15.11 -12.42
C LEU A 99 -10.47 -16.64 -12.31
N ASP A 100 -9.55 -17.36 -12.94
CA ASP A 100 -9.34 -18.78 -12.63
C ASP A 100 -8.80 -18.97 -11.21
N ASP A 101 -8.86 -20.21 -10.69
CA ASP A 101 -8.51 -20.52 -9.31
C ASP A 101 -7.05 -20.16 -8.96
N GLN A 102 -6.11 -20.33 -9.90
CA GLN A 102 -4.69 -20.05 -9.66
C GLN A 102 -4.46 -18.53 -9.56
N LYS A 103 -4.93 -17.76 -10.54
CA LYS A 103 -4.84 -16.30 -10.55
C LYS A 103 -5.58 -15.70 -9.35
N TYR A 104 -6.73 -16.27 -9.00
CA TYR A 104 -7.51 -15.82 -7.85
C TYR A 104 -6.73 -15.97 -6.54
N GLU A 105 -6.11 -17.12 -6.28
CA GLU A 105 -5.37 -17.31 -5.03
C GLU A 105 -4.13 -16.41 -4.94
N GLN A 106 -3.43 -16.18 -6.06
CA GLN A 106 -2.32 -15.23 -6.11
C GLN A 106 -2.79 -13.78 -5.89
N TYR A 107 -3.88 -13.37 -6.55
CA TYR A 107 -4.49 -12.06 -6.37
C TYR A 107 -4.99 -11.85 -4.93
N LYS A 108 -5.60 -12.88 -4.35
CA LYS A 108 -6.07 -12.89 -2.96
C LYS A 108 -4.93 -12.71 -1.98
N ALA A 109 -3.81 -13.40 -2.18
CA ALA A 109 -2.61 -13.18 -1.38
C ALA A 109 -2.18 -11.71 -1.42
N PHE A 110 -2.15 -11.09 -2.61
CA PHE A 110 -1.83 -9.66 -2.76
C PHE A 110 -2.82 -8.73 -2.03
N VAL A 111 -4.14 -8.94 -2.16
CA VAL A 111 -5.15 -8.10 -1.51
C VAL A 111 -5.09 -8.17 0.01
N LEU A 112 -4.76 -9.35 0.56
CA LEU A 112 -4.68 -9.56 2.01
C LEU A 112 -3.40 -9.00 2.64
N MET A 113 -2.34 -8.79 1.86
CA MET A 113 -1.11 -8.14 2.33
C MET A 113 -1.38 -6.78 2.97
N GLU A 114 -0.53 -6.41 3.93
CA GLU A 114 -0.50 -5.05 4.45
C GLU A 114 -0.01 -4.07 3.39
N MET A 115 -0.43 -2.80 3.46
CA MET A 115 -0.08 -1.79 2.46
C MET A 115 1.44 -1.66 2.22
N ARG A 116 2.25 -1.81 3.28
CA ARG A 116 3.72 -1.77 3.18
C ARG A 116 4.27 -2.99 2.45
N GLU A 117 3.66 -4.15 2.65
CA GLU A 117 4.04 -5.41 2.00
C GLU A 117 3.66 -5.34 0.52
N GLN A 118 2.47 -4.85 0.18
CA GLN A 118 2.07 -4.60 -1.21
C GLN A 118 3.07 -3.67 -1.92
N GLN A 119 3.43 -2.54 -1.31
CA GLN A 119 4.41 -1.63 -1.91
C GLN A 119 5.80 -2.26 -2.10
N GLN A 120 6.18 -3.20 -1.22
CA GLN A 120 7.45 -3.92 -1.33
C GLN A 120 7.39 -4.98 -2.43
N TYR A 121 6.29 -5.74 -2.47
CA TYR A 121 6.02 -6.75 -3.50
C TYR A 121 6.02 -6.15 -4.91
N ILE A 122 5.30 -5.03 -5.11
CA ILE A 122 5.28 -4.34 -6.41
C ILE A 122 6.66 -3.82 -6.80
N LEU A 123 7.46 -3.33 -5.85
CA LEU A 123 8.84 -2.92 -6.13
C LEU A 123 9.69 -4.11 -6.60
N GLU A 124 9.55 -5.28 -5.97
CA GLU A 124 10.28 -6.49 -6.36
C GLU A 124 9.90 -6.95 -7.77
N LEU A 125 8.60 -6.93 -8.11
CA LEU A 125 8.14 -7.21 -9.47
C LEU A 125 8.74 -6.21 -10.48
N LYS A 126 8.75 -4.92 -10.14
CA LYS A 126 9.30 -3.87 -11.00
C LYS A 126 10.80 -4.00 -11.22
N LEU A 127 11.53 -4.46 -10.20
CA LEU A 127 12.98 -4.67 -10.28
C LEU A 127 13.35 -5.89 -11.13
N ARG A 128 12.41 -6.84 -11.34
CA ARG A 128 12.64 -8.05 -12.14
C ARG A 128 13.95 -8.76 -11.75
N LEU A 129 14.10 -8.99 -10.45
CA LEU A 129 15.34 -9.56 -9.88
C LEU A 129 15.54 -11.00 -10.37
N THR A 130 16.78 -11.35 -10.71
CA THR A 130 17.14 -12.76 -10.87
C THR A 130 17.08 -13.49 -9.52
N PRO A 131 17.00 -14.83 -9.47
CA PRO A 131 16.99 -15.57 -8.20
C PRO A 131 18.17 -15.19 -7.28
N ASP A 132 19.39 -15.11 -7.84
CA ASP A 132 20.59 -14.72 -7.10
C ASP A 132 20.53 -13.26 -6.60
N GLN A 133 19.99 -12.35 -7.40
CA GLN A 133 19.79 -10.97 -6.98
C GLN A 133 18.73 -10.87 -5.87
N LYS A 134 17.65 -11.65 -5.96
CA LYS A 134 16.56 -11.68 -4.99
C LYS A 134 17.05 -12.14 -3.63
N GLU A 135 17.81 -13.23 -3.58
CA GLU A 135 18.38 -13.74 -2.32
C GLU A 135 19.24 -12.68 -1.63
N LYS A 136 20.14 -12.03 -2.37
CA LYS A 136 21.01 -10.96 -1.85
C LYS A 136 20.21 -9.72 -1.45
N TYR A 137 19.25 -9.31 -2.27
CA TYR A 137 18.36 -8.18 -2.01
C TYR A 137 17.56 -8.39 -0.71
N ASP A 138 17.02 -9.58 -0.51
CA ASP A 138 16.25 -9.96 0.67
C ASP A 138 17.13 -9.96 1.92
N ALA A 139 18.33 -10.54 1.83
CA ALA A 139 19.30 -10.53 2.93
C ALA A 139 19.68 -9.10 3.34
N ILE A 140 19.98 -8.22 2.38
CA ILE A 140 20.30 -6.80 2.61
C ILE A 140 19.12 -6.08 3.28
N THR A 141 17.90 -6.30 2.77
CA THR A 141 16.69 -5.63 3.24
C THR A 141 16.30 -6.11 4.63
N ALA A 142 16.38 -7.41 4.91
CA ALA A 142 16.13 -8.00 6.22
C ALA A 142 17.15 -7.51 7.26
N SER A 143 18.44 -7.51 6.92
CA SER A 143 19.49 -6.97 7.79
C SER A 143 19.25 -5.50 8.13
N SER A 144 18.95 -4.68 7.12
CA SER A 144 18.69 -3.25 7.32
C SER A 144 17.44 -3.01 8.18
N LYS A 145 16.38 -3.81 7.99
CA LYS A 145 15.16 -3.76 8.79
C LYS A 145 15.45 -4.07 10.27
N ALA A 146 16.24 -5.10 10.55
CA ALA A 146 16.64 -5.44 11.91
C ALA A 146 17.42 -4.29 12.57
N THR A 147 18.40 -3.71 11.88
CA THR A 147 19.16 -2.55 12.38
C THR A 147 18.25 -1.35 12.62
N PHE A 148 17.29 -1.07 11.73
CA PHE A 148 16.34 0.02 11.94
C PHE A 148 15.46 -0.17 13.17
N THR A 149 15.06 -1.42 13.49
CA THR A 149 14.32 -1.71 14.72
C THR A 149 15.18 -1.44 15.95
N GLN A 150 16.41 -1.95 15.98
CA GLN A 150 17.36 -1.73 17.08
C GLN A 150 17.65 -0.24 17.31
N LEU A 151 17.84 0.54 16.23
CA LEU A 151 18.04 1.98 16.34
C LEU A 151 16.83 2.72 16.91
N ARG A 152 15.60 2.21 16.72
CA ARG A 152 14.38 2.79 17.33
C ARG A 152 14.33 2.62 18.82
N GLU A 153 14.76 1.47 19.31
CA GLU A 153 14.85 1.19 20.73
C GLU A 153 16.01 1.98 21.35
N GLN A 154 17.16 2.04 20.67
CA GLN A 154 18.35 2.72 21.19
C GLN A 154 18.21 4.25 21.30
N PHE A 155 17.56 4.89 20.31
CA PHE A 155 17.42 6.34 20.24
C PHE A 155 15.99 6.80 20.58
N GLU A 156 15.30 6.07 21.45
CA GLU A 156 13.96 6.46 21.89
C GLU A 156 13.98 7.86 22.54
N GLY A 157 13.12 8.76 22.07
CA GLY A 157 13.09 10.15 22.51
C GLY A 157 14.13 11.08 21.88
N ASP A 158 15.26 10.56 21.38
CA ASP A 158 16.29 11.34 20.67
C ASP A 158 16.05 11.33 19.15
N ARG A 159 15.31 12.33 18.68
CA ARG A 159 14.96 12.45 17.26
C ARG A 159 16.15 12.78 16.36
N GLU A 160 17.14 13.52 16.86
CA GLU A 160 18.26 13.98 16.05
C GLU A 160 19.29 12.86 15.88
N GLY A 161 19.70 12.23 16.99
CA GLY A 161 20.60 11.07 16.95
C GLY A 161 19.99 9.91 16.15
N MET A 162 18.68 9.67 16.31
CA MET A 162 17.95 8.72 15.47
C MET A 162 18.08 9.05 13.97
N ARG A 163 17.85 10.31 13.59
CA ARG A 163 17.90 10.73 12.19
C ARG A 163 19.28 10.50 11.59
N GLU A 164 20.35 10.84 12.30
CA GLU A 164 21.72 10.62 11.85
C GLU A 164 22.06 9.14 11.71
N ALA A 165 21.72 8.33 12.72
CA ALA A 165 21.97 6.89 12.70
C ALA A 165 21.22 6.21 11.55
N MET A 166 19.96 6.57 11.34
CA MET A 166 19.14 6.10 10.22
C MET A 166 19.75 6.46 8.86
N GLN A 167 20.30 7.67 8.71
CA GLN A 167 20.95 8.08 7.47
C GLN A 167 22.19 7.23 7.16
N LYS A 168 22.99 6.88 8.18
CA LYS A 168 24.17 6.02 7.99
C LYS A 168 23.77 4.64 7.49
N VAL A 169 22.78 4.00 8.12
CA VAL A 169 22.28 2.69 7.70
C VAL A 169 21.68 2.76 6.29
N GLN A 170 20.93 3.81 5.97
CA GLN A 170 20.38 3.99 4.62
C GLN A 170 21.47 4.15 3.54
N LYS A 171 22.56 4.87 3.85
CA LYS A 171 23.71 5.00 2.94
C LYS A 171 24.40 3.65 2.74
N GLN A 172 24.61 2.89 3.81
CA GLN A 172 25.22 1.56 3.75
C GLN A 172 24.34 0.58 2.95
N GLN A 173 23.03 0.57 3.21
CA GLN A 173 22.08 -0.23 2.44
C GLN A 173 22.14 0.11 0.95
N MET A 174 22.15 1.40 0.60
CA MET A 174 22.24 1.85 -0.80
C MET A 174 23.53 1.36 -1.47
N MET A 175 24.66 1.39 -0.74
CA MET A 175 25.93 0.87 -1.24
C MET A 175 25.88 -0.63 -1.48
N MET A 176 25.36 -1.41 -0.53
CA MET A 176 25.20 -2.86 -0.69
C MET A 176 24.28 -3.19 -1.87
N LEU A 177 23.14 -2.51 -1.98
CA LEU A 177 22.21 -2.71 -3.11
C LEU A 177 22.86 -2.38 -4.46
N SER A 178 23.70 -1.33 -4.54
CA SER A 178 24.39 -0.97 -5.79
C SER A 178 25.41 -2.02 -6.27
N SER A 179 25.83 -2.94 -5.41
CA SER A 179 26.69 -4.07 -5.79
C SER A 179 25.93 -5.29 -6.31
N VAL A 180 24.60 -5.30 -6.14
CA VAL A 180 23.72 -6.43 -6.48
C VAL A 180 22.81 -6.08 -7.66
N LEU A 181 22.27 -4.86 -7.65
CA LEU A 181 21.34 -4.36 -8.65
C LEU A 181 22.08 -3.69 -9.80
N THR A 182 21.52 -3.79 -11.00
CA THR A 182 21.99 -3.02 -12.16
C THR A 182 21.72 -1.53 -11.96
N GLU A 183 22.34 -0.67 -12.78
CA GLU A 183 22.11 0.78 -12.72
C GLU A 183 20.63 1.16 -12.94
N GLU A 184 19.96 0.46 -13.86
CA GLU A 184 18.53 0.63 -14.13
C GLU A 184 17.67 0.23 -12.92
N GLN A 185 17.93 -0.96 -12.36
CA GLN A 185 17.25 -1.43 -11.15
C GLN A 185 17.49 -0.49 -9.96
N MET A 186 18.71 0.03 -9.81
CA MET A 186 19.04 1.03 -8.77
C MET A 186 18.28 2.34 -8.97
N THR A 187 18.05 2.75 -10.21
CA THR A 187 17.26 3.95 -10.54
C THR A 187 15.80 3.74 -10.12
N ILE A 188 15.20 2.62 -10.51
CA ILE A 188 13.84 2.22 -10.09
C ILE A 188 13.72 2.21 -8.56
N TYR A 189 14.69 1.60 -7.87
CA TYR A 189 14.72 1.54 -6.41
C TYR A 189 14.74 2.94 -5.79
N LYS A 190 15.62 3.84 -6.25
CA LYS A 190 15.74 5.21 -5.72
C LYS A 190 14.47 6.02 -5.92
N GLU A 191 13.84 5.93 -7.08
CA GLU A 191 12.56 6.60 -7.36
C GLU A 191 11.46 6.14 -6.40
N SER A 192 11.36 4.83 -6.16
CA SER A 192 10.38 4.27 -5.21
C SER A 192 10.58 4.84 -3.79
N MET A 193 11.84 5.02 -3.38
CA MET A 193 12.18 5.57 -2.07
C MET A 193 11.89 7.07 -1.96
N GLN A 194 12.10 7.83 -3.04
CA GLN A 194 11.76 9.26 -3.08
C GLN A 194 10.24 9.48 -3.01
N GLN A 195 9.45 8.69 -3.72
CA GLN A 195 7.99 8.74 -3.65
C GLN A 195 7.46 8.48 -2.24
N ARG A 196 8.16 7.64 -1.44
CA ARG A 196 7.83 7.40 -0.03
C ARG A 196 8.20 8.60 0.86
N ARG A 197 9.30 9.31 0.58
CA ARG A 197 9.76 10.47 1.36
C ARG A 197 8.95 11.74 1.10
N GLY A 198 8.54 11.99 -0.15
CA GLY A 198 7.73 13.15 -0.52
C GLY A 198 6.33 13.17 0.12
N ARG A 199 5.88 12.06 0.70
CA ARG A 199 4.60 11.93 1.44
C ARG A 199 4.71 12.29 2.93
N ARG A 200 5.92 12.60 3.44
CA ARG A 200 6.18 12.96 4.85
C ARG A 200 6.37 14.47 5.10
N GLN A 201 6.37 15.29 4.05
CA GLN A 201 6.41 16.77 4.13
C GLN A 201 5.01 17.34 3.91
#